data_AF-A0A2V9FV39-F1
#
_entry.id   AF-A0A2V9FV39-F1
#
_cell.length_a   1.000
_cell.length_b   1.000
_cell.length_c   1.000
_cell.angle_alpha   90.00
_cell.angle_beta   90.00
_cell.angle_gamma   90.00
#
_symmetry.space_group_name_H-M   'P 1'
#
loop_
_entity.id
_entity.type
_entity.pdbx_description
1 polymer ?
#
loop_
_entity_poly.entity_id
_entity_poly.type
_entity_poly.pdbx_seq_one_letter_code
_entity_poly.pdbx_strand_id
1 'polypeptide(L)'
;MRKIVPTDDPWPLRTGELSQRVTSSLHRPERRSCDTPYLAVVDKEGNIASMIQSNYDYFGSGVVVSGMGFPLRNRGKLFVLDANDPDALAPRERPFHTIIPAFMERGDIHVGFGIMGGSNQPLPHAQFVSNFADYGRNIQAPWEAPRFTIPDTGTRAIGCDILVEWRVAPDVFETASTKRPSNESSHALCDEKGTSCTSRL
;
A
#
# COMPACT_ATOMS: atom_id res chain seq x y z
N MET A 1 32.88 -25.24 -25.85
CA MET A 1 31.61 -24.47 -25.90
C MET A 1 30.46 -25.46 -25.95
N ARG A 2 29.77 -25.70 -24.82
CA ARG A 2 28.56 -26.54 -24.79
C ARG A 2 27.35 -25.63 -24.88
N LYS A 3 26.55 -25.79 -25.95
CA LYS A 3 25.21 -25.19 -26.07
C LYS A 3 24.32 -25.81 -25.01
N ILE A 4 23.72 -24.98 -24.17
CA ILE A 4 22.61 -25.35 -23.30
C ILE A 4 21.35 -25.24 -24.17
N VAL A 5 20.67 -26.37 -24.37
CA VAL A 5 19.33 -26.44 -24.96
C VAL A 5 18.33 -26.12 -23.84
N PRO A 6 17.28 -25.30 -24.06
CA PRO A 6 16.26 -25.06 -23.05
C PRO A 6 15.47 -26.34 -22.79
N THR A 7 15.51 -26.81 -21.54
CA THR A 7 14.62 -27.85 -21.04
C THR A 7 13.21 -27.28 -20.83
N ASP A 8 12.25 -27.94 -21.45
CA ASP A 8 10.79 -27.91 -21.29
C ASP A 8 10.21 -26.96 -20.23
N ASP A 9 9.35 -26.05 -20.70
CA ASP A 9 8.56 -25.10 -19.93
C ASP A 9 7.61 -25.82 -18.93
N PRO A 10 7.78 -25.65 -17.61
CA PRO A 10 6.93 -26.30 -16.61
C PRO A 10 5.54 -25.65 -16.45
N TRP A 11 5.22 -24.57 -17.17
CA TRP A 11 3.97 -23.82 -16.96
C TRP A 11 3.23 -23.48 -18.27
N PRO A 12 2.61 -24.46 -18.95
CA PRO A 12 1.77 -24.16 -20.10
C PRO A 12 0.56 -23.34 -19.64
N LEU A 13 0.53 -22.06 -20.00
CA LEU A 13 -0.65 -21.21 -19.83
C LEU A 13 -1.81 -21.85 -20.59
N ARG A 14 -2.76 -22.44 -19.85
CA ARG A 14 -4.02 -22.95 -20.40
C ARG A 14 -4.87 -21.76 -20.85
N THR A 15 -4.75 -21.40 -22.12
CA THR A 15 -5.69 -20.52 -22.80
C THR A 15 -6.95 -21.30 -23.15
N GLY A 16 -7.92 -21.35 -22.23
CA GLY A 16 -9.22 -21.95 -22.51
C GLY A 16 -10.11 -22.09 -21.29
N GLU A 17 -11.27 -21.41 -21.34
CA GLU A 17 -12.46 -21.57 -20.49
C GLU A 17 -12.37 -21.19 -19.00
N LEU A 18 -12.54 -19.90 -18.72
CA LEU A 18 -13.31 -19.44 -17.55
C LEU A 18 -14.37 -18.43 -18.01
N SER A 19 -15.37 -18.92 -18.73
CA SER A 19 -16.65 -18.22 -18.85
C SER A 19 -17.46 -18.54 -17.59
N GLN A 20 -17.28 -17.73 -16.55
CA GLN A 20 -18.30 -17.60 -15.52
C GLN A 20 -18.84 -16.18 -15.60
N ARG A 21 -20.12 -16.10 -15.98
CA ARG A 21 -20.93 -14.89 -16.01
C ARG A 21 -20.94 -14.27 -14.61
N VAL A 22 -20.10 -13.27 -14.38
CA VAL A 22 -20.22 -12.39 -13.22
C VAL A 22 -21.26 -11.33 -13.57
N THR A 23 -22.37 -11.36 -12.84
CA THR A 23 -23.48 -10.42 -12.93
C THR A 23 -23.00 -8.98 -12.65
N SER A 24 -23.62 -8.05 -13.37
CA SER A 24 -23.14 -6.70 -13.68
C SER A 24 -23.31 -5.65 -12.55
N SER A 25 -23.00 -5.96 -11.29
CA SER A 25 -23.06 -4.94 -10.22
C SER A 25 -21.89 -4.89 -9.25
N LEU A 26 -20.81 -5.64 -9.49
CA LEU A 26 -19.54 -5.34 -8.82
C LEU A 26 -19.00 -4.05 -9.44
N HIS A 27 -19.15 -2.94 -8.73
CA HIS A 27 -18.35 -1.74 -8.94
C HIS A 27 -16.89 -2.19 -8.90
N ARG A 28 -16.29 -2.40 -10.08
CA ARG A 28 -14.86 -2.71 -10.19
C ARG A 28 -14.16 -1.46 -9.70
N PRO A 29 -13.55 -1.44 -8.50
CA PRO A 29 -12.87 -0.25 -8.05
C PRO A 29 -11.86 0.09 -9.14
N GLU A 30 -11.94 1.32 -9.63
CA GLU A 30 -11.00 1.87 -10.58
C GLU A 30 -9.61 1.57 -10.00
N ARG A 31 -8.85 0.69 -10.67
CA ARG A 31 -7.53 0.27 -10.17
C ARG A 31 -6.63 1.49 -10.25
N ARG A 32 -6.65 2.32 -9.21
CA ARG A 32 -5.64 3.33 -8.97
C ARG A 32 -4.45 2.59 -8.35
N SER A 33 -3.74 1.78 -9.14
CA SER A 33 -2.52 1.14 -8.65
C SER A 33 -1.41 2.18 -8.67
N CYS A 34 -1.16 2.78 -7.50
CA CYS A 34 0.08 3.48 -7.24
C CYS A 34 1.18 2.42 -7.09
N ASP A 35 1.74 1.98 -8.22
CA ASP A 35 2.82 1.00 -8.25
C ASP A 35 4.16 1.72 -8.05
N THR A 36 4.67 1.66 -6.82
CA THR A 36 5.96 2.22 -6.41
C THR A 36 6.99 1.10 -6.30
N PRO A 37 8.08 1.05 -7.08
CA PRO A 37 9.04 -0.04 -6.98
C PRO A 37 9.81 -0.04 -5.64
N TYR A 38 9.90 -1.22 -5.04
CA TYR A 38 10.74 -1.53 -3.89
C TYR A 38 11.88 -2.49 -4.29
N LEU A 39 13.05 -2.33 -3.68
CA LEU A 39 14.22 -3.18 -3.84
C LEU A 39 14.88 -3.44 -2.48
N ALA A 40 15.24 -4.70 -2.24
CA ALA A 40 16.16 -5.08 -1.17
C ALA A 40 17.39 -5.76 -1.75
N VAL A 41 18.57 -5.45 -1.20
CA VAL A 41 19.83 -6.11 -1.53
C VAL A 41 20.53 -6.50 -0.24
N VAL A 42 21.10 -7.70 -0.20
CA VAL A 42 21.99 -8.18 0.85
C VAL A 42 23.29 -8.64 0.20
N ASP A 43 24.43 -8.15 0.67
CA ASP A 43 25.74 -8.55 0.16
C ASP A 43 26.38 -9.67 1.00
N LYS A 44 27.55 -10.14 0.55
CA LYS A 44 28.31 -11.23 1.22
C LYS A 44 28.86 -10.84 2.60
N GLU A 45 28.96 -9.54 2.90
CA GLU A 45 29.50 -9.01 4.15
C GLU A 45 28.38 -8.76 5.17
N GLY A 46 27.12 -8.96 4.76
CA GLY A 46 25.94 -8.76 5.59
C GLY A 46 25.39 -7.34 5.53
N ASN A 47 25.87 -6.49 4.62
CA ASN A 47 25.25 -5.18 4.42
C ASN A 47 23.89 -5.34 3.75
N ILE A 48 22.90 -4.61 4.25
CA ILE A 48 21.53 -4.65 3.75
C ILE A 48 21.11 -3.26 3.29
N ALA A 49 20.63 -3.17 2.05
CA ALA A 49 20.00 -1.96 1.52
C ALA A 49 18.50 -2.21 1.30
N SER A 50 17.65 -1.44 1.98
CA SER A 50 16.20 -1.41 1.79
C SER A 50 15.85 -0.08 1.11
N MET A 51 15.43 -0.14 -0.16
CA MET A 51 15.27 1.03 -1.00
C MET A 51 13.93 1.05 -1.72
N ILE A 52 13.32 2.23 -1.74
CA ILE A 52 12.04 2.45 -2.43
C ILE A 52 12.06 3.86 -3.00
N GLN A 53 11.64 3.97 -4.26
CA GLN A 53 11.67 5.21 -5.02
C GLN A 53 10.40 5.31 -5.85
N SER A 54 9.81 6.50 -5.95
CA SER A 54 8.59 6.67 -6.74
C SER A 54 8.35 8.10 -7.20
N ASN A 55 7.71 8.20 -8.36
CA ASN A 55 7.20 9.43 -8.93
C ASN A 55 5.90 9.92 -8.29
N TYR A 56 5.43 9.25 -7.24
CA TYR A 56 4.12 9.33 -6.61
C TYR A 56 3.03 8.63 -7.41
N ASP A 57 2.31 9.31 -8.29
CA ASP A 57 1.31 8.68 -9.15
C ASP A 57 1.97 8.18 -10.43
N TYR A 58 1.81 6.93 -10.85
CA TYR A 58 2.25 6.40 -12.18
C TYR A 58 3.54 7.04 -12.74
N PHE A 59 3.44 7.81 -13.84
CA PHE A 59 4.53 8.53 -14.50
C PHE A 59 4.75 9.96 -13.93
N GLY A 60 4.38 10.18 -12.68
CA GLY A 60 4.46 11.45 -11.98
C GLY A 60 3.50 12.49 -12.54
N SER A 61 4.02 13.66 -12.88
CA SER A 61 3.24 14.80 -13.38
C SER A 61 2.85 14.66 -14.86
N GLY A 62 3.39 13.66 -15.57
CA GLY A 62 3.30 13.58 -17.02
C GLY A 62 4.23 14.57 -17.74
N VAL A 63 4.97 15.41 -17.01
CA VAL A 63 5.95 16.34 -17.57
C VAL A 63 7.28 15.61 -17.76
N VAL A 64 7.77 15.53 -19.00
CA VAL A 64 9.06 14.93 -19.34
C VAL A 64 10.03 16.04 -19.74
N VAL A 65 11.26 15.97 -19.25
CA VAL A 65 12.30 16.93 -19.63
C VAL A 65 12.75 16.64 -21.07
N SER A 66 12.65 17.65 -21.93
CA SER A 66 12.98 17.52 -23.36
C SER A 66 14.40 16.99 -23.56
N GLY A 67 14.55 15.94 -24.37
CA GLY A 67 15.82 15.29 -24.67
C GLY A 67 16.40 14.39 -23.57
N MET A 68 15.79 14.29 -22.38
CA MET A 68 16.35 13.51 -21.26
C MET A 68 15.64 12.18 -21.00
N GLY A 69 14.39 12.03 -21.44
CA GLY A 69 13.69 10.74 -21.40
C GLY A 69 13.21 10.27 -20.03
N PHE A 70 13.18 11.12 -19.01
CA PHE A 70 12.60 10.80 -17.70
C PHE A 70 11.47 11.78 -17.31
N PRO A 71 10.37 11.30 -16.71
CA PRO A 71 9.30 12.15 -16.21
C PRO A 71 9.64 12.76 -14.85
N LEU A 72 9.01 13.89 -14.53
CA LEU A 72 9.09 14.54 -13.24
C LEU A 72 8.01 14.00 -12.28
N ARG A 73 8.37 13.81 -11.01
CA ARG A 73 7.44 13.37 -9.94
C ARG A 73 6.35 14.41 -9.66
N ASN A 74 5.17 13.97 -9.23
CA ASN A 74 4.07 14.84 -8.79
C ASN A 74 3.83 14.78 -7.27
N ARG A 75 4.86 14.47 -6.47
CA ARG A 75 4.77 14.33 -5.01
C ARG A 75 4.19 15.55 -4.29
N GLY A 76 4.34 16.75 -4.86
CA GLY A 76 3.78 17.98 -4.28
C GLY A 76 2.27 17.92 -4.04
N LYS A 77 1.54 16.98 -4.67
CA LYS A 77 0.13 16.70 -4.41
C LYS A 77 -0.18 16.28 -2.96
N LEU A 78 0.82 15.88 -2.18
CA LEU A 78 0.64 15.53 -0.76
C LEU A 78 0.63 16.73 0.19
N PHE A 79 1.06 17.92 -0.26
CA PHE A 79 0.91 19.13 0.55
C PHE A 79 -0.57 19.46 0.81
N VAL A 80 -0.82 20.05 1.97
CA VAL A 80 -2.11 20.63 2.33
C VAL A 80 -2.10 22.13 1.98
N LEU A 81 -3.23 22.65 1.51
CA LEU A 81 -3.37 24.06 1.13
C LEU A 81 -3.93 24.94 2.26
N ASP A 82 -4.28 24.34 3.40
CA ASP A 82 -4.54 25.05 4.64
C ASP A 82 -3.21 25.47 5.27
N ALA A 83 -3.03 26.78 5.47
CA ALA A 83 -1.81 27.35 6.03
C ALA A 83 -1.58 26.98 7.51
N ASN A 84 -2.60 26.47 8.22
CA ASN A 84 -2.50 26.03 9.61
C ASN A 84 -2.16 24.54 9.74
N ASP A 85 -2.14 23.78 8.63
CA ASP A 85 -1.79 22.36 8.64
C ASP A 85 -0.26 22.17 8.80
N PRO A 86 0.21 21.20 9.60
CA PRO A 86 1.64 20.90 9.72
C PRO A 86 2.33 20.54 8.39
N ASP A 87 1.57 20.07 7.40
CA ASP A 87 2.03 19.72 6.05
C ASP A 87 1.57 20.76 5.01
N ALA A 88 1.41 22.02 5.43
CA ALA A 88 1.09 23.14 4.55
C ALA A 88 2.17 23.36 3.48
N LEU A 89 1.74 23.73 2.26
CA LEU A 89 2.66 24.07 1.18
C LEU A 89 3.51 25.30 1.52
N ALA A 90 4.83 25.11 1.60
CA ALA A 90 5.79 26.20 1.80
C ALA A 90 7.06 26.05 0.93
N PRO A 91 7.73 27.16 0.59
CA PRO A 91 8.97 27.11 -0.19
C PRO A 91 10.06 26.29 0.49
N ARG A 92 10.72 25.42 -0.28
CA ARG A 92 11.82 24.53 0.16
C ARG A 92 11.43 23.47 1.20
N GLU A 93 10.14 23.35 1.53
CA GLU A 93 9.64 22.24 2.34
C GLU A 93 9.47 20.96 1.51
N ARG A 94 9.44 19.83 2.21
CA ARG A 94 9.14 18.52 1.61
C ARG A 94 7.77 18.07 2.11
N PRO A 95 6.87 17.65 1.21
CA PRO A 95 5.55 17.20 1.64
C PRO A 95 5.66 15.91 2.44
N PHE A 96 4.62 15.59 3.20
CA PHE A 96 4.40 14.27 3.75
C PHE A 96 4.69 13.19 2.69
N HIS A 97 5.35 12.12 3.12
CA HIS A 97 5.90 11.14 2.20
C HIS A 97 5.34 9.76 2.49
N THR A 98 4.71 9.15 1.49
CA THR A 98 4.16 7.81 1.63
C THR A 98 5.21 6.71 1.51
N ILE A 99 6.37 7.00 0.92
CA ILE A 99 7.41 6.00 0.71
C ILE A 99 8.10 5.69 2.03
N ILE A 100 8.03 4.42 2.46
CA ILE A 100 8.65 3.92 3.67
C ILE A 100 9.42 2.62 3.37
N PRO A 101 10.75 2.64 3.16
CA PRO A 101 11.54 1.42 3.27
C PRO A 101 11.58 1.00 4.73
N ALA A 102 11.53 -0.30 5.00
CA ALA A 102 11.60 -0.82 6.36
C ALA A 102 12.79 -1.75 6.55
N PHE A 103 13.17 -1.84 7.82
CA PHE A 103 14.20 -2.73 8.32
C PHE A 103 13.72 -3.28 9.66
N MET A 104 13.86 -4.58 9.89
CA MET A 104 13.58 -5.20 11.18
C MET A 104 14.74 -6.07 11.64
N GLU A 105 14.85 -6.20 12.96
CA GLU A 105 15.91 -6.94 13.63
C GLU A 105 15.35 -7.75 14.81
N ARG A 106 15.82 -9.00 14.94
CA ARG A 106 15.52 -9.87 16.09
C ARG A 106 16.69 -10.81 16.34
N GLY A 107 17.49 -10.51 17.35
CA GLY A 107 18.75 -11.24 17.58
C GLY A 107 19.63 -11.14 16.33
N ASP A 108 20.10 -12.28 15.83
CA ASP A 108 20.95 -12.32 14.63
C ASP A 108 20.17 -12.26 13.31
N ILE A 109 18.84 -12.09 13.34
CA ILE A 109 18.01 -11.99 12.14
C ILE A 109 17.82 -10.52 11.79
N HIS A 110 18.32 -10.13 10.62
CA HIS A 110 18.14 -8.80 10.03
C HIS A 110 17.41 -8.91 8.70
N VAL A 111 16.38 -8.08 8.50
CA VAL A 111 15.55 -8.12 7.28
C VAL A 111 15.28 -6.72 6.77
N GLY A 112 15.74 -6.42 5.56
CA GLY A 112 15.27 -5.28 4.78
C GLY A 112 14.00 -5.67 4.01
N PHE A 113 12.90 -4.96 4.24
CA PHE A 113 11.62 -5.22 3.56
C PHE A 113 10.90 -3.92 3.22
N GLY A 114 9.95 -4.02 2.30
CA GLY A 114 9.08 -2.91 1.96
C GLY A 114 7.92 -3.41 1.13
N ILE A 115 6.73 -2.96 1.48
CA ILE A 115 5.50 -3.27 0.75
C ILE A 115 5.02 -1.97 0.11
N MET A 116 4.66 -2.06 -1.16
CA MET A 116 4.27 -0.94 -2.03
C MET A 116 2.80 -0.56 -1.81
N GLY A 117 2.38 0.61 -2.32
CA GLY A 117 0.96 0.98 -2.39
C GLY A 117 0.57 2.29 -1.71
N GLY A 118 1.32 3.37 -1.92
CA GLY A 118 0.89 4.71 -1.51
C GLY A 118 0.68 4.85 0.01
N SER A 119 -0.43 5.46 0.42
CA SER A 119 -0.80 5.64 1.84
C SER A 119 -1.08 4.33 2.58
N ASN A 120 -1.34 3.24 1.86
CA ASN A 120 -1.57 1.94 2.47
C ASN A 120 -0.29 1.34 3.07
N GLN A 121 0.92 1.70 2.61
CA GLN A 121 2.18 1.03 2.98
C GLN A 121 2.38 0.70 4.48
N PRO A 122 2.01 1.56 5.46
CA PRO A 122 2.18 1.23 6.89
C PRO A 122 1.38 0.01 7.34
N LEU A 123 0.18 -0.21 6.78
CA LEU A 123 -0.73 -1.28 7.20
C LEU A 123 -0.22 -2.69 6.85
N PRO A 124 0.19 -3.00 5.61
CA PRO A 124 0.79 -4.29 5.30
C PRO A 124 2.21 -4.42 5.88
N HIS A 125 2.93 -3.33 6.16
CA HIS A 125 4.18 -3.40 6.96
C HIS A 125 3.89 -3.98 8.35
N ALA A 126 2.85 -3.48 9.03
CA ALA A 126 2.44 -4.01 10.32
C ALA A 126 2.00 -5.49 10.23
N GLN A 127 1.24 -5.85 9.19
CA GLN A 127 0.86 -7.26 8.95
C GLN A 127 2.09 -8.15 8.73
N PHE A 128 3.09 -7.67 7.98
CA PHE A 128 4.33 -8.40 7.74
C PHE A 128 5.12 -8.63 9.03
N VAL A 129 5.32 -7.58 9.82
CA VAL A 129 6.02 -7.67 11.10
C VAL A 129 5.27 -8.57 12.07
N SER A 130 3.93 -8.48 12.15
CA SER A 130 3.13 -9.36 13.02
C SER A 130 3.24 -10.84 12.63
N ASN A 131 3.23 -11.17 11.33
CA ASN A 131 3.48 -12.54 10.87
C ASN A 131 4.84 -13.09 11.36
N PHE A 132 5.86 -12.23 11.43
CA PHE A 132 7.19 -12.63 11.91
C PHE A 132 7.27 -12.67 13.44
N ALA A 133 6.84 -11.60 14.12
CA ALA A 133 6.98 -11.39 15.55
C ALA A 133 6.00 -12.23 16.37
N ASP A 134 4.73 -12.26 15.96
CA ASP A 134 3.63 -12.86 16.74
C ASP A 134 3.37 -14.31 16.32
N TYR A 135 3.43 -14.59 15.01
CA TYR A 135 3.07 -15.90 14.45
C TYR A 135 4.27 -16.77 14.08
N GLY A 136 5.50 -16.28 14.29
CA GLY A 136 6.74 -17.05 14.05
C GLY A 136 6.89 -17.59 12.63
N ARG A 137 6.30 -16.90 11.64
CA ARG A 137 6.35 -17.31 10.23
C ARG A 137 7.76 -17.15 9.66
N ASN A 138 8.11 -17.98 8.67
CA ASN A 138 9.34 -17.82 7.90
C ASN A 138 9.29 -16.55 7.02
N ILE A 139 10.37 -16.20 6.34
CA ILE A 139 10.45 -14.95 5.55
C ILE A 139 9.48 -14.89 4.36
N GLN A 140 9.13 -16.04 3.76
CA GLN A 140 8.27 -16.12 2.57
C GLN A 140 6.79 -16.02 2.92
N ALA A 141 6.38 -16.66 4.02
CA ALA A 141 4.98 -16.77 4.42
C ALA A 141 4.24 -15.42 4.61
N PRO A 142 4.83 -14.37 5.22
CA PRO A 142 4.22 -13.04 5.30
C PRO A 142 3.94 -12.39 3.94
N TRP A 143 4.71 -12.74 2.90
CA TRP A 143 4.48 -12.24 1.54
C TRP A 143 3.28 -12.90 0.87
N GLU A 144 3.03 -14.15 1.21
CA GLU A 144 1.95 -14.97 0.65
C GLU A 144 0.66 -14.86 1.46
N ALA A 145 0.75 -14.45 2.72
CA ALA A 145 -0.38 -14.28 3.62
C ALA A 145 -1.44 -13.35 2.98
N PRO A 146 -2.73 -13.71 3.08
CA PRO A 146 -3.80 -12.86 2.60
C PRO A 146 -3.80 -11.55 3.38
N ARG A 147 -3.91 -10.42 2.67
CA ARG A 147 -3.85 -9.09 3.27
C ARG A 147 -5.21 -8.42 3.35
N PHE A 148 -5.29 -7.45 4.26
CA PHE A 148 -6.33 -6.44 4.24
C PHE A 148 -5.72 -5.04 4.08
N THR A 149 -6.47 -4.14 3.47
CA THR A 149 -6.09 -2.76 3.19
C THR A 149 -7.27 -1.84 3.47
N ILE A 150 -6.99 -0.61 3.87
CA ILE A 150 -7.99 0.45 3.86
C ILE A 150 -7.90 1.12 2.47
N PRO A 151 -9.02 1.36 1.76
CA PRO A 151 -8.99 2.08 0.50
C PRO A 151 -8.39 3.46 0.69
N ASP A 152 -7.48 3.84 -0.20
CA ASP A 152 -7.04 5.22 -0.31
C ASP A 152 -8.18 6.05 -0.92
N THR A 153 -8.79 6.91 -0.11
CA THR A 153 -9.85 7.82 -0.57
C THR A 153 -9.30 9.05 -1.28
N GLY A 154 -7.97 9.20 -1.37
CA GLY A 154 -7.32 10.43 -1.83
C GLY A 154 -7.45 11.59 -0.83
N THR A 155 -7.99 11.31 0.36
CA THR A 155 -8.10 12.24 1.48
C THR A 155 -7.38 11.64 2.68
N ARG A 156 -6.97 12.48 3.64
CA ARG A 156 -6.41 12.00 4.92
C ARG A 156 -7.46 11.31 5.81
N ALA A 157 -8.75 11.32 5.44
CA ALA A 157 -9.79 10.67 6.19
C ALA A 157 -9.74 9.14 5.99
N ILE A 158 -9.59 8.43 7.10
CA ILE A 158 -9.63 6.96 7.15
C ILE A 158 -11.10 6.54 7.24
N GLY A 159 -11.59 5.83 6.22
CA GLY A 159 -12.93 5.24 6.24
C GLY A 159 -12.96 3.93 7.03
N CYS A 160 -14.17 3.47 7.35
CA CYS A 160 -14.40 2.15 7.98
C CYS A 160 -14.50 1.01 6.96
N ASP A 161 -14.21 1.26 5.69
CA ASP A 161 -14.22 0.23 4.66
C ASP A 161 -12.87 -0.47 4.66
N ILE A 162 -12.89 -1.79 4.79
CA ILE A 162 -11.69 -2.64 4.75
C ILE A 162 -11.82 -3.54 3.53
N LEU A 163 -10.86 -3.43 2.61
CA LEU A 163 -10.74 -4.36 1.50
C LEU A 163 -9.90 -5.55 1.96
N VAL A 164 -10.36 -6.75 1.65
CA VAL A 164 -9.64 -7.98 1.95
C VAL A 164 -9.30 -8.71 0.66
N GLU A 165 -8.16 -9.38 0.63
CA GLU A 165 -7.85 -10.29 -0.47
C GLU A 165 -8.81 -11.48 -0.48
N TRP A 166 -9.13 -11.97 -1.68
CA TRP A 166 -10.05 -13.10 -1.89
C TRP A 166 -9.64 -14.40 -1.18
N ARG A 167 -8.37 -14.51 -0.80
CA ARG A 167 -7.79 -15.68 -0.11
C ARG A 167 -8.04 -15.67 1.39
N VAL A 168 -8.61 -14.61 1.95
CA VAL A 168 -9.09 -14.61 3.35
C VAL A 168 -10.17 -15.67 3.48
N ALA A 169 -10.10 -16.48 4.53
CA ALA A 169 -11.05 -17.56 4.76
C ALA A 169 -12.49 -17.01 4.90
N PRO A 170 -13.51 -17.63 4.27
CA PRO A 170 -14.87 -17.08 4.25
C PRO A 170 -15.47 -16.86 5.64
N ASP A 171 -15.21 -17.77 6.58
CA ASP A 171 -15.68 -17.70 7.97
C ASP A 171 -15.09 -16.49 8.72
N VAL A 172 -13.81 -16.16 8.46
CA VAL A 172 -13.15 -14.97 9.01
C VAL A 172 -13.77 -13.71 8.43
N PHE A 173 -14.04 -13.69 7.13
CA PHE A 173 -14.68 -12.55 6.46
C PHE A 173 -16.10 -12.29 6.99
N GLU A 174 -16.91 -13.34 7.14
CA GLU A 174 -18.26 -13.25 7.71
C GLU A 174 -18.23 -12.76 9.15
N THR A 175 -17.33 -13.30 9.97
CA THR A 175 -17.17 -12.88 11.36
C THR A 175 -16.72 -11.42 11.49
N ALA A 176 -15.79 -10.97 10.64
CA ALA A 176 -15.36 -9.58 10.62
C ALA A 176 -16.49 -8.63 10.18
N SER A 177 -17.28 -9.05 9.18
CA SER A 177 -18.38 -8.25 8.63
C SER A 177 -19.50 -8.00 9.65
N THR A 178 -19.78 -8.98 10.51
CA THR A 178 -20.79 -8.84 11.59
C THR A 178 -20.35 -7.94 12.74
N LYS A 179 -19.04 -7.72 12.89
CA LYS A 179 -18.45 -6.83 13.92
C LYS A 179 -18.25 -5.39 13.44
N ARG A 180 -18.73 -5.04 12.25
CA ARG A 180 -18.71 -3.65 11.78
C ARG A 180 -19.41 -2.79 12.84
N PRO A 181 -18.76 -1.77 13.42
CA PRO A 181 -19.44 -0.86 14.33
C PRO A 181 -20.64 -0.28 13.58
N SER A 182 -21.84 -0.58 14.08
CA SER A 182 -23.06 0.07 13.63
C SER A 182 -22.90 1.53 14.01
N ASN A 183 -22.48 2.37 13.06
CA ASN A 183 -22.75 3.80 12.96
C ASN A 183 -23.38 4.42 14.23
N GLU A 184 -22.60 4.50 15.29
CA GLU A 184 -22.81 5.39 16.41
C GLU A 184 -21.77 6.50 16.24
N SER A 185 -22.32 7.67 15.90
CA SER A 185 -21.76 9.00 16.12
C SER A 185 -20.39 9.31 15.51
N SER A 186 -20.36 9.52 14.18
CA SER A 186 -19.68 10.71 13.65
C SER A 186 -20.48 11.98 14.03
N HIS A 187 -20.69 12.18 15.34
CA HIS A 187 -21.08 13.48 15.86
C HIS A 187 -19.78 14.23 16.09
N ALA A 188 -19.35 14.95 15.07
CA ALA A 188 -18.82 16.26 15.37
C ALA A 188 -19.93 16.97 16.17
N LEU A 189 -19.68 17.26 17.45
CA LEU A 189 -20.58 18.10 18.26
C LEU A 189 -20.48 19.52 17.71
N CYS A 190 -21.10 19.72 16.55
CA CYS A 190 -21.47 21.02 16.06
C CYS A 190 -22.72 21.45 16.83
N ASP A 191 -22.80 22.72 17.19
CA ASP A 191 -24.05 23.30 17.67
C ASP A 191 -25.18 23.07 16.66
N GLU A 192 -26.45 23.20 17.08
CA GLU A 192 -27.61 22.95 16.22
C GLU A 192 -27.66 23.85 14.96
N LYS A 193 -26.77 24.84 14.85
CA LYS A 193 -26.62 25.74 13.72
C LYS A 193 -25.42 25.44 12.82
N GLY A 194 -24.59 24.45 13.16
CA GLY A 194 -23.47 23.98 12.34
C GLY A 194 -22.30 24.97 12.25
N THR A 195 -22.18 25.93 13.17
CA THR A 195 -21.26 27.07 13.00
C THR A 195 -19.90 26.89 13.68
N SER A 196 -19.76 25.90 14.57
CA SER A 196 -18.50 25.61 15.26
C SER A 196 -18.40 24.12 15.61
N CYS A 197 -17.39 23.44 15.08
CA CYS A 197 -17.03 22.08 15.45
C CYS A 197 -15.62 22.08 16.04
N THR A 198 -15.45 21.61 17.28
CA THR A 198 -14.14 21.48 17.93
C THR A 198 -13.76 20.02 18.08
N SER A 199 -12.55 19.65 17.64
CA SER A 199 -11.96 18.35 17.91
C SER A 199 -11.32 18.37 19.30
N ARG A 200 -11.77 17.52 20.23
CA ARG A 200 -10.91 17.15 21.35
C ARG A 200 -10.02 16.00 20.90
N LEU A 201 -8.74 16.15 21.23
CA LEU A 201 -7.65 15.18 21.04
C LEU A 201 -7.99 13.79 21.59
#